data_AF-A0A8I2HDP3-F1
#
_entry.id   AF-A0A8I2HDP3-F1
#
_cell.length_a   1.000
_cell.length_b   1.000
_cell.length_c   1.000
_cell.angle_alpha   90.00
_cell.angle_beta   90.00
_cell.angle_gamma   90.00
#
_symmetry.space_group_name_H-M   'P 1'
#
loop_
_entity.id
_entity.type
_entity.pdbx_description
1 polymer ?
#
loop_
_entity_poly.entity_id
_entity_poly.type
_entity_poly.pdbx_seq_one_letter_code
_entity_poly.pdbx_strand_id
1 'polypeptide(L)'
;MLLLKRANELLAENKLREAEFMYKSVLKQSPNNGPALFGLGRICMRLEQYDNAIYYLKRACEHLPKMLEPLFALADAFLAVGSPVDTKTVLEYTLSVARHNAQAHYQLGQFYLDYGFIEQAKNVFKAGLDCPHGAVTAFMLYELVQMSSAKELPAYLTILEKLENEFEAPRLKTVVHYALAKCHEQLGNFNAAQDNYALANDTQLLMSEFRTVDMLPFFESIKQNCGKAFFDKPSDRVKTTFTPVFIVGLPRTGSTLLEQMLVQHSHVGTLGENTVISDKIVPYLSKRNNAEFPTCLDQLSNSMLDHCRILYVDEIKRHRVPEEVVINKLPANFQNLGLIHKLFPEARIIHLTRNLNATAWSVYSNHFAESEPYFCSLSEFALYAQAQSDLMSHFNQFMKRDIFTLSYEQLIAEPEKSIKQCLSFLYQKYEPECLEFHKSKKPVHTLSKAQVRKPISTQPLEKWQRYEAFIEKMIAQPQSDQTTPANL
;
A
#
# COMPACT_ATOMS: atom_id res chain seq x y z
N MET A 1 7.15 1.57 -39.06
CA MET A 1 7.23 2.75 -38.17
C MET A 1 5.88 3.33 -37.80
N LEU A 2 4.96 3.56 -38.75
CA LEU A 2 3.63 4.15 -38.46
C LEU A 2 2.78 3.32 -37.47
N LEU A 3 2.73 2.00 -37.64
CA LEU A 3 1.97 1.09 -36.75
C LEU A 3 2.48 1.12 -35.30
N LEU A 4 3.80 1.15 -35.11
CA LEU A 4 4.41 1.18 -33.78
C LEU A 4 4.12 2.50 -33.06
N LYS A 5 4.22 3.63 -33.77
CA LYS A 5 3.88 4.95 -33.22
C LYS A 5 2.41 4.98 -32.76
N ARG A 6 1.49 4.52 -33.61
CA ARG A 6 0.06 4.46 -33.26
C ARG A 6 -0.21 3.52 -32.08
N ALA A 7 0.48 2.39 -32.00
CA ALA A 7 0.37 1.48 -30.87
C ALA A 7 0.80 2.13 -29.54
N ASN A 8 1.88 2.91 -29.56
CA ASN A 8 2.35 3.67 -28.39
C ASN A 8 1.33 4.73 -27.96
N GLU A 9 0.73 5.46 -28.92
CA GLU A 9 -0.34 6.43 -28.65
C GLU A 9 -1.56 5.77 -28.01
N LEU A 10 -2.04 4.66 -28.59
CA LEU A 10 -3.16 3.90 -28.04
C LEU A 10 -2.87 3.36 -26.63
N LEU A 11 -1.64 2.93 -26.37
CA LEU A 11 -1.22 2.51 -25.03
C LEU A 11 -1.22 3.68 -24.04
N ALA A 12 -0.79 4.86 -24.46
CA ALA A 12 -0.85 6.08 -23.64
C ALA A 12 -2.31 6.50 -23.37
N GLU A 13 -3.21 6.36 -24.35
CA GLU A 13 -4.66 6.56 -24.23
C GLU A 13 -5.38 5.44 -23.43
N ASN A 14 -4.65 4.48 -22.88
CA ASN A 14 -5.16 3.30 -22.17
C ASN A 14 -6.12 2.39 -23.01
N LYS A 15 -6.08 2.49 -24.33
CA LYS A 15 -6.82 1.62 -25.27
C LYS A 15 -6.07 0.30 -25.48
N LEU A 16 -6.01 -0.51 -24.42
CA LEU A 16 -5.12 -1.68 -24.33
C LEU A 16 -5.34 -2.70 -25.47
N ARG A 17 -6.60 -3.03 -25.79
CA ARG A 17 -6.92 -4.01 -26.85
C ARG A 17 -6.49 -3.55 -28.24
N GLU A 18 -6.72 -2.28 -28.56
CA GLU A 18 -6.33 -1.70 -29.85
C GLU A 18 -4.80 -1.62 -29.95
N ALA A 19 -4.13 -1.18 -28.88
CA ALA A 19 -2.67 -1.16 -28.81
C ALA A 19 -2.09 -2.57 -29.00
N GLU A 20 -2.66 -3.57 -28.32
CA GLU A 20 -2.24 -4.97 -28.42
C GLU A 20 -2.34 -5.49 -29.86
N PHE A 21 -3.46 -5.24 -30.53
CA PHE A 21 -3.66 -5.61 -31.93
C PHE A 21 -2.59 -5.00 -32.85
N MET A 22 -2.27 -3.73 -32.62
CA MET A 22 -1.27 -3.01 -33.41
C MET A 22 0.15 -3.55 -33.16
N TYR A 23 0.54 -3.80 -31.90
CA TYR A 23 1.84 -4.41 -31.61
C TYR A 23 1.95 -5.83 -32.18
N LYS A 24 0.90 -6.66 -32.07
CA LYS A 24 0.86 -7.99 -32.70
C LYS A 24 1.01 -7.91 -34.21
N SER A 25 0.42 -6.89 -34.85
CA SER A 25 0.57 -6.65 -36.29
C SER A 25 2.00 -6.26 -36.68
N VAL A 26 2.70 -5.48 -35.84
CA VAL A 26 4.13 -5.21 -36.02
C VAL A 26 4.95 -6.50 -35.90
N LEU A 27 4.66 -7.36 -34.92
CA LEU A 27 5.38 -8.62 -34.75
C LEU A 27 5.13 -9.65 -35.85
N LYS A 28 3.98 -9.62 -36.52
CA LYS A 28 3.75 -10.45 -37.72
C LYS A 28 4.72 -10.12 -38.86
N GLN A 29 5.09 -8.84 -39.00
CA GLN A 29 6.03 -8.39 -40.04
C GLN A 29 7.49 -8.53 -39.57
N SER A 30 7.74 -8.26 -38.28
CA SER A 30 9.06 -8.28 -37.66
C SER A 30 8.99 -8.97 -36.29
N PRO A 31 9.13 -10.32 -36.23
CA PRO A 31 8.90 -11.11 -35.01
C PRO A 31 9.78 -10.75 -33.81
N ASN A 32 10.92 -10.11 -34.06
CA ASN A 32 11.92 -9.71 -33.07
C ASN A 32 11.97 -8.19 -32.86
N ASN A 33 10.89 -7.47 -33.17
CA ASN A 33 10.83 -6.02 -32.94
C ASN A 33 10.78 -5.72 -31.43
N GLY A 34 11.92 -5.35 -30.86
CA GLY A 34 12.08 -5.05 -29.43
C GLY A 34 11.05 -4.06 -28.86
N PRO A 35 10.81 -2.89 -29.48
CA PRO A 35 9.80 -1.94 -29.01
C PRO A 35 8.37 -2.50 -28.97
N ALA A 36 7.97 -3.32 -29.95
CA ALA A 36 6.66 -3.95 -29.95
C ALA A 36 6.54 -5.05 -28.89
N LEU A 37 7.60 -5.83 -28.67
CA LEU A 37 7.68 -6.79 -27.56
C LEU A 37 7.55 -6.08 -26.21
N PHE A 38 8.26 -4.96 -26.02
CA PHE A 38 8.15 -4.16 -24.80
C PHE A 38 6.74 -3.60 -24.60
N GLY A 39 6.11 -3.09 -25.66
CA GLY A 39 4.73 -2.62 -25.65
C GLY A 39 3.73 -3.70 -25.22
N LEU A 40 3.86 -4.92 -25.75
CA LEU A 40 3.04 -6.06 -25.31
C LEU A 40 3.31 -6.47 -23.87
N GLY A 41 4.58 -6.47 -23.45
CA GLY A 41 4.96 -6.72 -22.06
C GLY A 41 4.25 -5.74 -21.09
N ARG A 42 4.26 -4.45 -21.41
CA ARG A 42 3.57 -3.40 -20.64
C ARG A 42 2.05 -3.57 -20.62
N ILE A 43 1.44 -4.00 -21.73
CA ILE A 43 0.01 -4.33 -21.77
C ILE A 43 -0.28 -5.52 -20.85
N CYS A 44 0.52 -6.58 -20.92
CA CYS A 44 0.36 -7.74 -20.05
C CYS A 44 0.52 -7.37 -18.57
N MET A 45 1.45 -6.47 -18.22
CA MET A 45 1.56 -5.93 -16.86
C MET A 45 0.27 -5.21 -16.41
N ARG A 46 -0.29 -4.32 -17.24
CA ARG A 46 -1.54 -3.61 -16.92
C ARG A 46 -2.77 -4.52 -16.84
N LEU A 47 -2.75 -5.64 -17.55
CA LEU A 47 -3.79 -6.67 -17.51
C LEU A 47 -3.52 -7.74 -16.45
N GLU A 48 -2.47 -7.58 -15.63
CA GLU A 48 -2.01 -8.54 -14.62
C GLU A 48 -1.74 -9.96 -15.16
N GLN A 49 -1.39 -10.05 -16.44
CA GLN A 49 -0.99 -11.29 -17.12
C GLN A 49 0.52 -11.47 -16.99
N TYR A 50 1.01 -11.64 -15.76
CA TYR A 50 2.44 -11.53 -15.45
C TYR A 50 3.30 -12.58 -16.15
N ASP A 51 2.83 -13.82 -16.34
CA ASP A 51 3.59 -14.84 -17.09
C ASP A 51 3.80 -14.44 -18.56
N ASN A 52 2.76 -13.89 -19.20
CA ASN A 52 2.86 -13.35 -20.56
C ASN A 52 3.75 -12.10 -20.58
N ALA A 53 3.69 -11.26 -19.54
CA ALA A 53 4.57 -10.10 -19.41
C ALA A 53 6.04 -10.53 -19.36
N ILE A 54 6.39 -11.51 -18.52
CA ILE A 54 7.74 -12.08 -18.42
C ILE A 54 8.21 -12.60 -19.79
N TYR A 55 7.36 -13.34 -20.53
CA TYR A 55 7.69 -13.83 -21.86
C TYR A 55 8.05 -12.69 -22.83
N TYR A 56 7.20 -11.67 -22.95
CA TYR A 56 7.45 -10.56 -23.87
C TYR A 56 8.62 -9.67 -23.42
N LEU A 57 8.76 -9.43 -22.12
CA LEU A 57 9.81 -8.57 -21.55
C LEU A 57 11.20 -9.20 -21.64
N LYS A 58 11.34 -10.51 -21.45
CA LYS A 58 12.61 -11.23 -21.71
C LYS A 58 13.07 -11.02 -23.15
N ARG A 59 12.19 -11.25 -24.12
CA ARG A 59 12.50 -11.03 -25.54
C ARG A 59 12.75 -9.56 -25.87
N ALA A 60 12.06 -8.63 -25.20
CA ALA A 60 12.34 -7.21 -25.35
C ALA A 60 13.77 -6.86 -24.89
N CYS A 61 14.24 -7.43 -23.77
CA CYS A 61 15.60 -7.23 -23.27
C CYS A 61 16.67 -7.73 -24.27
N GLU A 62 16.43 -8.87 -24.91
CA GLU A 62 17.33 -9.44 -25.96
C GLU A 62 17.48 -8.51 -27.16
N HIS A 63 16.43 -7.75 -27.50
CA HIS A 63 16.38 -6.89 -28.69
C HIS A 63 16.52 -5.39 -28.39
N LEU A 64 16.60 -5.01 -27.12
CA LEU A 64 16.82 -3.64 -26.64
C LEU A 64 17.98 -3.58 -25.61
N PRO A 65 19.19 -4.08 -25.92
CA PRO A 65 20.26 -4.27 -24.93
C PRO A 65 20.82 -2.96 -24.33
N LYS A 66 20.44 -1.81 -24.87
CA LYS A 66 20.86 -0.47 -24.40
C LYS A 66 19.77 0.28 -23.62
N MET A 67 18.59 -0.32 -23.46
CA MET A 67 17.47 0.29 -22.72
C MET A 67 17.30 -0.39 -21.37
N LEU A 68 17.04 0.39 -20.34
CA LEU A 68 16.86 -0.11 -18.96
C LEU A 68 15.39 -0.36 -18.63
N GLU A 69 14.47 0.33 -19.31
CA GLU A 69 13.03 0.25 -19.05
C GLU A 69 12.47 -1.17 -19.20
N PRO A 70 12.87 -1.98 -20.19
CA PRO A 70 12.45 -3.39 -20.25
C PRO A 70 12.98 -4.22 -19.08
N LEU A 71 14.18 -3.93 -18.57
CA LEU A 71 14.76 -4.64 -17.42
C LEU A 71 14.00 -4.31 -16.13
N PHE A 72 13.67 -3.03 -15.90
CA PHE A 72 12.84 -2.63 -14.76
C PHE A 72 11.46 -3.29 -14.81
N ALA A 73 10.78 -3.21 -15.97
CA ALA A 73 9.48 -3.87 -16.13
C ALA A 73 9.57 -5.39 -15.95
N LEU A 74 10.68 -6.03 -16.36
CA LEU A 74 10.89 -7.46 -16.15
C LEU A 74 11.09 -7.79 -14.66
N ALA A 75 11.83 -6.96 -13.92
CA ALA A 75 11.98 -7.10 -12.47
C ALA A 75 10.62 -6.97 -11.75
N ASP A 76 9.79 -6.01 -12.14
CA ASP A 76 8.43 -5.82 -11.63
C ASP A 76 7.54 -7.03 -11.92
N ALA A 77 7.63 -7.59 -13.14
CA ALA A 77 6.88 -8.78 -13.53
C ALA A 77 7.28 -10.01 -12.70
N PHE A 78 8.59 -10.19 -12.44
CA PHE A 78 9.07 -11.26 -11.57
C PHE A 78 8.64 -11.07 -10.11
N LEU A 79 8.60 -9.83 -9.63
CA LEU A 79 8.12 -9.53 -8.28
C LEU A 79 6.64 -9.90 -8.15
N ALA A 80 5.83 -9.56 -9.17
CA ALA A 80 4.39 -9.83 -9.19
C ALA A 80 4.03 -11.33 -9.21
N VAL A 81 4.89 -12.21 -9.75
CA VAL A 81 4.71 -13.67 -9.67
C VAL A 81 5.37 -14.33 -8.45
N GLY A 82 5.92 -13.52 -7.53
CA GLY A 82 6.60 -14.00 -6.34
C GLY A 82 7.90 -14.74 -6.63
N SER A 83 8.68 -14.29 -7.63
CA SER A 83 10.03 -14.82 -7.93
C SER A 83 11.15 -13.87 -7.48
N PRO A 84 11.47 -13.80 -6.17
CA PRO A 84 12.49 -12.90 -5.65
C PRO A 84 13.89 -13.15 -6.21
N VAL A 85 14.20 -14.41 -6.53
CA VAL A 85 15.52 -14.78 -7.07
C VAL A 85 15.71 -14.18 -8.46
N ASP A 86 14.68 -14.28 -9.32
CA ASP A 86 14.72 -13.70 -10.66
C ASP A 86 14.70 -12.17 -10.60
N THR A 87 13.85 -11.57 -9.75
CA THR A 87 13.82 -10.10 -9.53
C THR A 87 15.21 -9.59 -9.14
N LYS A 88 15.83 -10.21 -8.13
CA LYS A 88 17.18 -9.84 -7.68
C LYS A 88 18.19 -9.94 -8.82
N THR A 89 18.17 -11.05 -9.55
CA THR A 89 19.11 -11.30 -10.66
C THR A 89 18.99 -10.22 -11.74
N VAL A 90 17.77 -9.84 -12.12
CA VAL A 90 17.52 -8.78 -13.11
C VAL A 90 17.98 -7.42 -12.60
N LEU A 91 17.71 -7.07 -11.34
CA LEU A 91 18.12 -5.79 -10.76
C LEU A 91 19.64 -5.68 -10.58
N GLU A 92 20.31 -6.75 -10.15
CA GLU A 92 21.78 -6.80 -10.07
C GLU A 92 22.42 -6.68 -11.46
N TYR A 93 21.86 -7.36 -12.46
CA TYR A 93 22.30 -7.21 -13.84
C TYR A 93 22.09 -5.77 -14.35
N THR A 94 20.92 -5.18 -14.09
CA THR A 94 20.59 -3.80 -14.47
C THR A 94 21.60 -2.82 -13.89
N LEU A 95 21.94 -2.96 -12.61
CA LEU A 95 22.95 -2.13 -11.98
C LEU A 95 24.35 -2.38 -12.55
N SER A 96 24.69 -3.63 -12.90
CA SER A 96 25.99 -3.97 -13.48
C SER A 96 26.25 -3.27 -14.82
N VAL A 97 25.21 -3.10 -15.65
CA VAL A 97 25.27 -2.43 -16.96
C VAL A 97 25.11 -0.91 -16.86
N ALA A 98 24.51 -0.41 -15.79
CA ALA A 98 24.21 1.02 -15.58
C ALA A 98 24.64 1.52 -14.19
N ARG A 99 25.92 1.34 -13.84
CA ARG A 99 26.47 1.64 -12.50
C ARG A 99 26.31 3.10 -12.06
N HIS A 100 26.23 4.03 -13.01
CA HIS A 100 26.05 5.47 -12.78
C HIS A 100 24.60 5.94 -12.98
N ASN A 101 23.63 5.03 -12.87
CA ASN A 101 22.21 5.34 -12.98
C ASN A 101 21.52 5.23 -11.61
N ALA A 102 21.03 6.36 -11.08
CA ALA A 102 20.40 6.42 -9.77
C ALA A 102 19.13 5.56 -9.65
N GLN A 103 18.36 5.39 -10.75
CA GLN A 103 17.15 4.55 -10.75
C GLN A 103 17.50 3.07 -10.52
N ALA A 104 18.61 2.59 -11.08
CA ALA A 104 19.06 1.20 -10.88
C ALA A 104 19.43 0.92 -9.42
N HIS A 105 20.14 1.85 -8.77
CA HIS A 105 20.41 1.79 -7.33
C HIS A 105 19.12 1.83 -6.51
N TYR A 106 18.21 2.76 -6.84
CA TYR A 106 16.95 2.89 -6.12
C TYR A 106 16.11 1.60 -6.16
N GLN A 107 15.91 1.02 -7.35
CA GLN A 107 15.10 -0.21 -7.50
C GLN A 107 15.72 -1.41 -6.76
N LEU A 108 17.04 -1.60 -6.87
CA LEU A 108 17.72 -2.69 -6.14
C LEU A 108 17.71 -2.45 -4.62
N GLY A 109 17.88 -1.22 -4.17
CA GLY A 109 17.80 -0.87 -2.76
C GLY A 109 16.39 -1.08 -2.18
N GLN A 110 15.34 -0.74 -2.92
CA GLN A 110 13.95 -1.02 -2.53
C GLN A 110 13.69 -2.52 -2.43
N PHE A 111 14.15 -3.31 -3.41
CA PHE A 111 14.11 -4.77 -3.31
C PHE A 111 14.80 -5.26 -2.03
N TYR A 112 16.01 -4.79 -1.74
CA TYR A 112 16.70 -5.20 -0.52
C TYR A 112 15.93 -4.83 0.75
N LEU A 113 15.34 -3.64 0.81
CA LEU A 113 14.50 -3.22 1.94
C LEU A 113 13.30 -4.13 2.17
N ASP A 114 12.54 -4.43 1.12
CA ASP A 114 11.30 -5.19 1.23
C ASP A 114 11.54 -6.61 1.75
N TYR A 115 12.68 -7.20 1.38
CA TYR A 115 13.11 -8.53 1.84
C TYR A 115 13.96 -8.49 3.14
N GLY A 116 14.13 -7.32 3.76
CA GLY A 116 14.81 -7.17 5.05
C GLY A 116 16.34 -7.18 4.99
N PHE A 117 16.94 -7.05 3.81
CA PHE A 117 18.38 -6.93 3.59
C PHE A 117 18.86 -5.48 3.82
N ILE A 118 18.70 -4.99 5.04
CA ILE A 118 18.86 -3.56 5.40
C ILE A 118 20.26 -3.02 5.07
N GLU A 119 21.33 -3.77 5.39
CA GLU A 119 22.70 -3.32 5.13
C GLU A 119 23.00 -3.28 3.62
N GLN A 120 22.51 -4.26 2.84
CA GLN A 120 22.63 -4.24 1.38
C GLN A 120 21.88 -3.04 0.78
N ALA A 121 20.66 -2.77 1.25
CA ALA A 121 19.90 -1.60 0.82
C ALA A 121 20.65 -0.29 1.10
N LYS A 122 21.16 -0.12 2.33
CA LYS A 122 21.95 1.05 2.74
C LYS A 122 23.17 1.25 1.84
N ASN A 123 23.91 0.19 1.54
CA ASN A 123 25.10 0.27 0.69
C ASN A 123 24.76 0.67 -0.75
N VAL A 124 23.72 0.07 -1.33
CA VAL A 124 23.28 0.39 -2.70
C VAL A 124 22.76 1.82 -2.79
N PHE A 125 21.93 2.27 -1.84
CA PHE A 125 21.45 3.66 -1.86
C PHE A 125 22.59 4.67 -1.71
N LYS A 126 23.57 4.41 -0.85
CA LYS A 126 24.76 5.27 -0.71
C LYS A 126 25.51 5.40 -2.03
N ALA A 127 25.77 4.29 -2.73
CA ALA A 127 26.40 4.32 -4.05
C ALA A 127 25.52 5.05 -5.10
N GLY A 128 24.20 4.99 -4.95
CA GLY A 128 23.26 5.76 -5.76
C GLY A 128 23.35 7.28 -5.57
N LEU A 129 23.82 7.76 -4.40
CA LEU A 129 24.04 9.19 -4.15
C LEU A 129 25.24 9.76 -4.92
N ASP A 130 26.16 8.90 -5.39
CA ASP A 130 27.29 9.32 -6.25
C ASP A 130 26.88 9.51 -7.72
N CYS A 131 25.64 9.18 -8.07
CA CYS A 131 25.08 9.39 -9.41
C CYS A 131 24.52 10.82 -9.57
N PRO A 132 24.33 11.32 -10.81
CA PRO A 132 23.63 12.58 -11.03
C PRO A 132 22.28 12.62 -10.31
N HIS A 133 22.03 13.70 -9.57
CA HIS A 133 20.80 13.84 -8.80
C HIS A 133 19.58 13.84 -9.71
N GLY A 134 18.56 13.08 -9.31
CA GLY A 134 17.26 13.04 -9.96
C GLY A 134 16.16 12.77 -8.95
N ALA A 135 14.93 12.55 -9.43
CA ALA A 135 13.77 12.33 -8.57
C ALA A 135 14.00 11.26 -7.48
N VAL A 136 14.62 10.13 -7.84
CA VAL A 136 14.91 9.04 -6.91
C VAL A 136 15.94 9.37 -5.83
N THR A 137 16.75 10.41 -5.99
CA THR A 137 17.75 10.81 -4.99
C THR A 137 17.08 11.22 -3.68
N ALA A 138 15.98 11.98 -3.74
CA ALA A 138 15.21 12.32 -2.53
C ALA A 138 14.64 11.09 -1.83
N PHE A 139 14.11 10.12 -2.59
CA PHE A 139 13.59 8.88 -2.03
C PHE A 139 14.70 8.01 -1.43
N MET A 140 15.88 7.92 -2.05
CA MET A 140 17.02 7.22 -1.47
C MET A 140 17.48 7.87 -0.16
N LEU A 141 17.53 9.21 -0.10
CA LEU A 141 17.87 9.93 1.14
C LEU A 141 16.81 9.70 2.22
N TYR A 142 15.53 9.75 1.88
CA TYR A 142 14.43 9.47 2.82
C TYR A 142 14.58 8.08 3.48
N GLU A 143 14.98 7.07 2.72
CA GLU A 143 15.25 5.73 3.24
C GLU A 143 16.55 5.68 4.05
N LEU A 144 17.64 6.26 3.54
CA LEU A 144 18.94 6.29 4.20
C LEU A 144 18.90 6.96 5.57
N VAL A 145 18.16 8.05 5.72
CA VAL A 145 17.98 8.75 6.99
C VAL A 145 17.37 7.82 8.03
N GLN A 146 16.43 6.96 7.64
CA GLN A 146 15.75 6.05 8.56
C GLN A 146 16.60 4.83 8.98
N MET A 147 17.60 4.48 8.17
CA MET A 147 18.50 3.35 8.39
C MET A 147 19.88 3.73 8.95
N SER A 148 20.19 5.02 8.99
CA SER A 148 21.52 5.51 9.34
C SER A 148 21.64 5.93 10.79
N SER A 149 22.87 5.95 11.27
CA SER A 149 23.18 6.46 12.62
C SER A 149 23.28 7.99 12.60
N ALA A 150 23.13 8.62 13.76
CA ALA A 150 23.28 10.08 13.91
C ALA A 150 24.60 10.64 13.38
N LYS A 151 25.67 9.84 13.30
CA LYS A 151 26.98 10.24 12.76
C LYS A 151 26.98 10.48 11.25
N GLU A 152 26.09 9.80 10.53
CA GLU A 152 26.02 9.86 9.05
C GLU A 152 25.07 10.98 8.59
N LEU A 153 24.10 11.37 9.43
CA LEU A 153 23.06 12.33 9.08
C LEU A 153 23.55 13.72 8.65
N PRO A 154 24.63 14.31 9.21
CA PRO A 154 25.10 15.61 8.76
C PRO A 154 25.44 15.65 7.27
N ALA A 155 25.99 14.57 6.72
CA ALA A 155 26.30 14.48 5.29
C ALA A 155 25.02 14.44 4.42
N TYR A 156 23.97 13.75 4.88
CA TYR A 156 22.69 13.71 4.19
C TYR A 156 21.92 15.02 4.29
N LEU A 157 22.01 15.70 5.43
CA LEU A 157 21.41 17.01 5.64
C LEU A 157 21.89 18.00 4.57
N THR A 158 23.20 18.09 4.35
CA THR A 158 23.78 18.98 3.31
C THR A 158 23.27 18.66 1.91
N ILE A 159 23.08 17.38 1.57
CA ILE A 159 22.52 16.99 0.26
C ILE A 159 21.04 17.37 0.19
N LEU A 160 20.27 17.13 1.25
CA LEU A 160 18.85 17.45 1.32
C LEU A 160 18.59 18.96 1.20
N GLU A 161 19.35 19.80 1.91
CA GLU A 161 19.28 21.27 1.81
C GLU A 161 19.59 21.75 0.38
N LYS A 162 20.52 21.09 -0.31
CA LYS A 162 20.79 21.38 -1.72
C LYS A 162 19.61 20.98 -2.60
N LEU A 163 19.05 19.79 -2.42
CA LEU A 163 17.90 19.30 -3.21
C LEU A 163 16.64 20.14 -2.99
N GLU A 164 16.42 20.65 -1.78
CA GLU A 164 15.32 21.57 -1.45
C GLU A 164 15.32 22.80 -2.36
N ASN A 165 16.52 23.34 -2.64
CA ASN A 165 16.72 24.49 -3.52
C ASN A 165 16.73 24.14 -5.01
N GLU A 166 17.10 22.90 -5.38
CA GLU A 166 17.19 22.46 -6.78
C GLU A 166 15.86 21.96 -7.36
N PHE A 167 15.04 21.31 -6.54
CA PHE A 167 13.80 20.70 -7.01
C PHE A 167 12.65 21.70 -6.98
N GLU A 168 12.02 21.95 -8.13
CA GLU A 168 10.81 22.78 -8.19
C GLU A 168 9.51 21.98 -8.03
N ALA A 169 9.52 20.69 -8.38
CA ALA A 169 8.33 19.85 -8.34
C ALA A 169 7.83 19.67 -6.89
N PRO A 170 6.58 20.06 -6.56
CA PRO A 170 6.06 19.99 -5.19
C PRO A 170 6.18 18.59 -4.58
N ARG A 171 5.91 17.54 -5.36
CA ARG A 171 6.06 16.15 -4.95
C ARG A 171 7.47 15.81 -4.46
N LEU A 172 8.51 16.34 -5.11
CA LEU A 172 9.90 16.08 -4.69
C LEU A 172 10.26 16.92 -3.47
N LYS A 173 9.81 18.18 -3.39
CA LYS A 173 9.98 19.03 -2.19
C LYS A 173 9.35 18.38 -0.96
N THR A 174 8.14 17.81 -1.08
CA THR A 174 7.49 17.06 0.01
C THR A 174 8.39 15.95 0.55
N VAL A 175 8.98 15.11 -0.31
CA VAL A 175 9.87 14.02 0.10
C VAL A 175 11.13 14.55 0.77
N VAL A 176 11.71 15.63 0.25
CA VAL A 176 12.89 16.29 0.84
C VAL A 176 12.58 16.81 2.24
N HIS A 177 11.48 17.53 2.44
CA HIS A 177 11.08 18.02 3.76
C HIS A 177 10.80 16.89 4.75
N TYR A 178 10.17 15.79 4.32
CA TYR A 178 10.03 14.60 5.17
C TYR A 178 11.38 14.00 5.58
N ALA A 179 12.36 13.97 4.67
CA ALA A 179 13.71 13.48 4.98
C ALA A 179 14.46 14.44 5.91
N LEU A 180 14.37 15.76 5.69
CA LEU A 180 14.91 16.80 6.58
C LEU A 180 14.32 16.70 7.99
N ALA A 181 12.99 16.55 8.08
CA ALA A 181 12.30 16.39 9.35
C ALA A 181 12.81 15.19 10.15
N LYS A 182 12.94 14.02 9.50
CA LYS A 182 13.49 12.81 10.13
C LYS A 182 14.97 12.96 10.50
N CYS A 183 15.77 13.66 9.69
CA CYS A 183 17.16 13.99 10.00
C CYS A 183 17.24 14.81 11.29
N HIS A 184 16.51 15.94 11.34
CA HIS A 184 16.49 16.82 12.49
C HIS A 184 15.96 16.13 13.75
N GLU A 185 14.91 15.31 13.63
CA GLU A 185 14.36 14.54 14.74
C GLU A 185 15.41 13.59 15.34
N GLN A 186 16.14 12.85 14.51
CA GLN A 186 17.19 11.94 14.97
C GLN A 186 18.41 12.65 15.55
N LEU A 187 18.70 13.89 15.10
CA LEU A 187 19.74 14.75 15.67
C LEU A 187 19.29 15.47 16.96
N GLY A 188 18.02 15.36 17.35
CA GLY A 188 17.46 16.01 18.53
C GLY A 188 16.98 17.45 18.32
N ASN A 189 16.95 17.94 17.08
CA ASN A 189 16.52 19.28 16.71
C ASN A 189 15.00 19.31 16.47
N PHE A 190 14.20 19.11 17.52
CA PHE A 190 12.75 18.84 17.39
C PHE A 190 11.94 19.99 16.77
N ASN A 191 12.31 21.26 17.02
CA ASN A 191 11.63 22.40 16.40
C ASN A 191 11.82 22.40 14.87
N ALA A 192 13.07 22.27 14.41
CA ALA A 192 13.38 22.17 12.97
C ALA A 192 12.72 20.94 12.33
N ALA A 193 12.61 19.84 13.07
CA ALA A 193 11.89 18.66 12.62
C ALA A 193 10.39 18.94 12.45
N GLN A 194 9.76 19.60 13.42
CA GLN A 194 8.35 19.99 13.36
C GLN A 194 8.08 20.91 12.17
N ASP A 195 8.92 21.93 11.97
CA ASP A 195 8.77 22.89 10.87
C ASP A 195 8.86 22.19 9.50
N ASN A 196 9.81 21.26 9.34
CA ASN A 196 9.92 20.47 8.11
C ASN A 196 8.76 19.47 7.93
N TYR A 197 8.25 18.85 9.01
CA TYR A 197 7.04 18.04 8.91
C TYR A 197 5.86 18.92 8.45
N ALA A 198 5.69 20.12 9.00
CA ALA A 198 4.65 21.05 8.56
C ALA A 198 4.78 21.42 7.08
N LEU A 199 5.97 21.82 6.62
CA LEU A 199 6.22 22.15 5.22
C LEU A 199 5.93 20.98 4.27
N ALA A 200 6.34 19.75 4.63
CA ALA A 200 6.08 18.57 3.83
C ALA A 200 4.58 18.32 3.66
N ASN A 201 3.86 18.37 4.78
CA ASN A 201 2.44 18.08 4.89
C ASN A 201 1.57 19.16 4.23
N ASP A 202 1.88 20.44 4.44
CA ASP A 202 1.19 21.55 3.80
C ASP A 202 1.37 21.51 2.28
N THR A 203 2.58 21.22 1.81
CA THR A 203 2.86 21.05 0.37
C THR A 203 2.06 19.87 -0.21
N GLN A 204 1.94 18.77 0.54
CA GLN A 204 1.17 17.61 0.11
C GLN A 204 -0.34 17.88 0.09
N LEU A 205 -0.85 18.63 1.07
CA LEU A 205 -2.27 19.01 1.16
C LEU A 205 -2.71 19.95 0.02
N LEU A 206 -1.80 20.79 -0.47
CA LEU A 206 -2.03 21.63 -1.64
C LEU A 206 -2.17 20.83 -2.94
N MET A 207 -1.64 19.61 -2.98
CA MET A 207 -1.78 18.69 -4.11
C MET A 207 -3.01 17.77 -3.98
N SER A 208 -3.78 17.84 -2.89
CA SER A 208 -5.00 17.05 -2.71
C SER A 208 -6.12 17.57 -3.60
N GLU A 209 -6.82 16.65 -4.28
CA GLU A 209 -7.95 16.97 -5.17
C GLU A 209 -9.28 17.16 -4.42
N PHE A 210 -9.34 16.82 -3.13
CA PHE A 210 -10.53 16.88 -2.29
C PHE A 210 -10.19 17.14 -0.81
N ARG A 211 -11.22 17.33 0.02
CA ARG A 211 -11.14 17.46 1.48
C ARG A 211 -11.89 16.33 2.16
N THR A 212 -11.51 15.92 3.37
CA THR A 212 -12.10 14.74 4.03
C THR A 212 -13.61 14.89 4.25
N VAL A 213 -14.09 16.12 4.40
CA VAL A 213 -15.52 16.44 4.51
C VAL A 213 -16.33 15.96 3.30
N ASP A 214 -15.73 15.95 2.11
CA ASP A 214 -16.37 15.51 0.86
C ASP A 214 -16.69 14.01 0.87
N MET A 215 -16.02 13.22 1.73
CA MET A 215 -16.27 11.79 1.90
C MET A 215 -17.37 11.47 2.91
N LEU A 216 -17.79 12.42 3.76
CA LEU A 216 -18.80 12.13 4.78
C LEU A 216 -20.14 11.64 4.19
N PRO A 217 -20.67 12.23 3.10
CA PRO A 217 -21.89 11.72 2.47
C PRO A 217 -21.77 10.27 2.02
N PHE A 218 -20.58 9.85 1.57
CA PHE A 218 -20.31 8.47 1.18
C PHE A 218 -20.40 7.52 2.38
N PHE A 219 -19.77 7.86 3.52
CA PHE A 219 -19.89 7.05 4.74
C PHE A 219 -21.32 6.97 5.28
N GLU A 220 -22.08 8.06 5.21
CA GLU A 220 -23.51 8.04 5.55
C GLU A 220 -24.31 7.15 4.62
N SER A 221 -24.06 7.19 3.31
CA SER A 221 -24.70 6.29 2.35
C SER A 221 -24.40 4.82 2.65
N ILE A 222 -23.17 4.47 3.07
CA ILE A 222 -22.86 3.09 3.49
C ILE A 222 -23.75 2.66 4.65
N LYS A 223 -23.90 3.51 5.68
CA LYS A 223 -24.75 3.19 6.84
C LYS A 223 -26.22 3.02 6.45
N GLN A 224 -26.71 3.85 5.53
CA GLN A 224 -28.08 3.79 5.03
C GLN A 224 -28.35 2.50 4.22
N ASN A 225 -27.48 2.18 3.25
CA ASN A 225 -27.61 0.98 2.42
C ASN A 225 -27.34 -0.32 3.19
N CYS A 226 -26.43 -0.29 4.18
CA CYS A 226 -26.12 -1.43 5.04
C CYS A 226 -26.86 -1.35 6.39
N GLY A 227 -28.14 -0.99 6.38
CA GLY A 227 -28.97 -0.95 7.60
C GLY A 227 -29.56 -2.32 7.99
N LYS A 228 -30.49 -2.32 8.95
CA LYS A 228 -31.16 -3.53 9.43
C LYS A 228 -31.77 -4.37 8.30
N ALA A 229 -32.49 -3.74 7.36
CA ALA A 229 -33.10 -4.44 6.23
C ALA A 229 -32.08 -5.16 5.34
N PHE A 230 -30.85 -4.66 5.25
CA PHE A 230 -29.78 -5.30 4.48
C PHE A 230 -29.28 -6.57 5.18
N PHE A 231 -29.07 -6.52 6.50
CA PHE A 231 -28.59 -7.66 7.28
C PHE A 231 -29.69 -8.71 7.55
N ASP A 232 -30.96 -8.31 7.65
CA ASP A 232 -32.09 -9.22 7.82
C ASP A 232 -32.39 -10.04 6.54
N LYS A 233 -31.97 -9.56 5.35
CA LYS A 233 -32.06 -10.33 4.10
C LYS A 233 -31.23 -11.62 4.25
N PRO A 234 -31.79 -12.82 3.99
CA PRO A 234 -31.07 -14.06 4.11
C PRO A 234 -29.74 -14.04 3.35
N SER A 235 -28.66 -14.42 4.02
CA SER A 235 -27.40 -14.66 3.35
C SER A 235 -27.46 -15.96 2.56
N ASP A 236 -26.73 -15.98 1.45
CA ASP A 236 -26.46 -17.20 0.71
C ASP A 236 -25.75 -18.22 1.64
N ARG A 237 -26.00 -19.51 1.45
CA ARG A 237 -25.47 -20.59 2.31
C ARG A 237 -24.17 -21.21 1.77
N VAL A 238 -23.56 -20.58 0.77
CA VAL A 238 -22.27 -21.01 0.23
C VAL A 238 -21.20 -20.89 1.30
N LYS A 239 -20.49 -21.99 1.55
CA LYS A 239 -19.32 -22.05 2.43
C LYS A 239 -18.08 -22.19 1.56
N THR A 240 -17.10 -21.33 1.77
CA THR A 240 -15.81 -21.40 1.11
C THR A 240 -14.93 -22.51 1.70
N THR A 241 -13.92 -22.93 0.94
CA THR A 241 -12.94 -23.95 1.37
C THR A 241 -11.86 -23.38 2.30
N PHE A 242 -11.90 -22.08 2.58
CA PHE A 242 -10.98 -21.34 3.44
C PHE A 242 -11.79 -20.42 4.36
N THR A 243 -11.16 -19.80 5.35
CA THR A 243 -11.78 -18.74 6.17
C THR A 243 -11.24 -17.39 5.72
N PRO A 244 -12.06 -16.52 5.10
CA PRO A 244 -11.64 -15.17 4.74
C PRO A 244 -11.47 -14.32 6.01
N VAL A 245 -10.29 -13.73 6.18
CA VAL A 245 -10.00 -12.83 7.31
C VAL A 245 -9.66 -11.45 6.78
N PHE A 246 -10.30 -10.41 7.32
CA PHE A 246 -10.00 -9.02 6.98
C PHE A 246 -9.45 -8.29 8.19
N ILE A 247 -8.24 -7.75 8.08
CA ILE A 247 -7.67 -6.88 9.11
C ILE A 247 -7.90 -5.42 8.68
N VAL A 248 -8.75 -4.71 9.41
CA VAL A 248 -9.24 -3.36 9.07
C VAL A 248 -8.95 -2.37 10.19
N GLY A 249 -9.03 -1.08 9.89
CA GLY A 249 -8.84 0.00 10.86
C GLY A 249 -8.31 1.26 10.18
N LEU A 250 -7.77 2.19 10.97
CA LEU A 250 -7.04 3.32 10.41
C LEU A 250 -5.64 2.89 9.91
N PRO A 251 -5.07 3.58 8.92
CA PRO A 251 -3.66 3.45 8.57
C PRO A 251 -2.76 3.57 9.82
N ARG A 252 -1.65 2.83 9.86
CA ARG A 252 -0.65 2.91 10.94
C ARG A 252 -1.13 2.52 12.36
N THR A 253 -2.23 1.78 12.47
CA THR A 253 -2.73 1.17 13.73
C THR A 253 -2.02 -0.15 14.13
N GLY A 254 -0.99 -0.57 13.38
CA GLY A 254 -0.24 -1.80 13.66
C GLY A 254 -0.77 -3.05 12.95
N SER A 255 -1.64 -2.90 11.95
CA SER A 255 -2.17 -4.00 11.14
C SER A 255 -1.11 -4.87 10.47
N THR A 256 0.00 -4.26 10.03
CA THR A 256 1.15 -5.01 9.49
C THR A 256 1.82 -5.87 10.57
N LEU A 257 1.97 -5.36 11.80
CA LEU A 257 2.58 -6.14 12.89
C LEU A 257 1.72 -7.37 13.19
N LEU A 258 0.40 -7.17 13.39
CA LEU A 258 -0.52 -8.28 13.67
C LEU A 258 -0.52 -9.30 12.53
N GLU A 259 -0.61 -8.85 11.28
CA GLU A 259 -0.53 -9.72 10.11
C GLU A 259 0.76 -10.55 10.13
N GLN A 260 1.92 -9.91 10.30
CA GLN A 260 3.21 -10.60 10.31
C GLN A 260 3.31 -11.64 11.43
N MET A 261 2.67 -11.40 12.58
CA MET A 261 2.57 -12.37 13.68
C MET A 261 1.66 -13.54 13.31
N LEU A 262 0.48 -13.28 12.75
CA LEU A 262 -0.48 -14.33 12.41
C LEU A 262 0.01 -15.24 11.28
N VAL A 263 0.69 -14.69 10.26
CA VAL A 263 1.19 -15.48 9.10
C VAL A 263 2.43 -16.32 9.39
N GLN A 264 2.91 -16.35 10.65
CA GLN A 264 3.86 -17.38 11.08
C GLN A 264 3.14 -18.68 11.47
N HIS A 265 1.83 -18.64 11.71
CA HIS A 265 1.06 -19.84 11.98
C HIS A 265 0.97 -20.70 10.72
N SER A 266 1.15 -22.02 10.87
CA SER A 266 1.26 -22.98 9.78
C SER A 266 0.05 -23.05 8.84
N HIS A 267 -1.15 -22.72 9.34
CA HIS A 267 -2.42 -22.70 8.59
C HIS A 267 -2.90 -21.29 8.17
N VAL A 268 -2.08 -20.24 8.33
CA VAL A 268 -2.50 -18.85 8.03
C VAL A 268 -1.65 -18.25 6.91
N GLY A 269 -2.31 -17.90 5.82
CA GLY A 269 -1.74 -17.20 4.67
C GLY A 269 -2.20 -15.74 4.60
N THR A 270 -1.56 -14.94 3.76
CA THR A 270 -1.98 -13.54 3.52
C THR A 270 -1.85 -13.13 2.05
N LEU A 271 -2.81 -12.32 1.60
CA LEU A 271 -2.78 -11.57 0.35
C LEU A 271 -2.12 -10.19 0.50
N GLY A 272 -1.77 -9.78 1.72
CA GLY A 272 -1.29 -8.43 1.99
C GLY A 272 -2.39 -7.37 1.82
N GLU A 273 -1.99 -6.18 1.36
CA GLU A 273 -2.89 -5.07 0.98
C GLU A 273 -3.49 -5.32 -0.40
N ASN A 274 -4.41 -6.28 -0.49
CA ASN A 274 -5.07 -6.63 -1.75
C ASN A 274 -6.40 -5.87 -1.94
N THR A 275 -6.49 -5.13 -3.05
CA THR A 275 -7.58 -4.20 -3.40
C THR A 275 -8.68 -4.84 -4.25
N VAL A 276 -8.74 -6.17 -4.40
CA VAL A 276 -9.74 -6.85 -5.26
C VAL A 276 -11.18 -6.43 -5.01
N ILE A 277 -11.51 -6.10 -3.76
CA ILE A 277 -12.85 -5.63 -3.42
C ILE A 277 -13.14 -4.28 -4.09
N SER A 278 -12.27 -3.28 -3.90
CA SER A 278 -12.43 -1.95 -4.48
C SER A 278 -12.21 -1.92 -5.99
N ASP A 279 -11.27 -2.69 -6.50
CA ASP A 279 -10.76 -2.51 -7.88
C ASP A 279 -11.44 -3.43 -8.89
N LYS A 280 -12.04 -4.55 -8.43
CA LYS A 280 -12.67 -5.55 -9.32
C LYS A 280 -14.12 -5.83 -8.97
N ILE A 281 -14.39 -6.14 -7.70
CA ILE A 281 -15.72 -6.56 -7.25
C ILE A 281 -16.71 -5.37 -7.27
N VAL A 282 -16.34 -4.25 -6.66
CA VAL A 282 -17.20 -3.05 -6.62
C VAL A 282 -17.53 -2.56 -8.05
N PRO A 283 -16.55 -2.34 -8.95
CA PRO A 283 -16.85 -1.92 -10.34
C PRO A 283 -17.71 -2.92 -11.11
N TYR A 284 -17.53 -4.22 -10.90
CA TYR A 284 -18.40 -5.25 -11.48
C TYR A 284 -19.85 -5.07 -11.01
N LEU A 285 -20.07 -4.93 -9.71
CA LEU A 285 -21.40 -4.75 -9.12
C LEU A 285 -22.04 -3.45 -9.60
N SER A 286 -21.29 -2.34 -9.56
CA SER A 286 -21.79 -1.03 -9.99
C SER A 286 -22.25 -1.06 -11.44
N LYS A 287 -21.44 -1.64 -12.32
CA LYS A 287 -21.79 -1.81 -13.75
C LYS A 287 -22.97 -2.75 -13.94
N ARG A 288 -23.04 -3.86 -13.18
CA ARG A 288 -24.09 -4.87 -13.33
C ARG A 288 -25.45 -4.35 -12.88
N ASN A 289 -25.48 -3.55 -11.83
CA ASN A 289 -26.71 -2.98 -11.26
C ASN A 289 -26.99 -1.54 -11.75
N ASN A 290 -26.12 -0.97 -12.57
CA ASN A 290 -26.23 0.40 -13.08
C ASN A 290 -26.45 1.43 -11.95
N ALA A 291 -25.69 1.30 -10.89
CA ALA A 291 -25.73 2.15 -9.70
C ALA A 291 -24.32 2.22 -9.09
N GLU A 292 -23.95 3.34 -8.48
CA GLU A 292 -22.67 3.45 -7.79
C GLU A 292 -22.65 2.71 -6.45
N PHE A 293 -21.47 2.44 -5.93
CA PHE A 293 -21.33 1.91 -4.58
C PHE A 293 -21.61 3.01 -3.54
N PRO A 294 -22.35 2.74 -2.45
CA PRO A 294 -22.89 1.44 -2.01
C PRO A 294 -24.31 1.13 -2.50
N THR A 295 -24.97 2.00 -3.27
CA THR A 295 -26.33 1.79 -3.77
C THR A 295 -26.47 0.52 -4.63
N CYS A 296 -25.41 0.14 -5.34
CA CYS A 296 -25.37 -1.12 -6.10
C CYS A 296 -25.62 -2.37 -5.25
N LEU A 297 -25.54 -2.29 -3.91
CA LEU A 297 -25.77 -3.41 -2.99
C LEU A 297 -27.25 -3.74 -2.78
N ASP A 298 -28.19 -2.88 -3.19
CA ASP A 298 -29.62 -3.11 -2.95
C ASP A 298 -30.18 -4.31 -3.72
N GLN A 299 -29.57 -4.60 -4.88
CA GLN A 299 -29.99 -5.62 -5.85
C GLN A 299 -28.93 -6.71 -6.04
N LEU A 300 -28.42 -7.28 -4.94
CA LEU A 300 -27.51 -8.42 -5.01
C LEU A 300 -28.26 -9.72 -5.34
N SER A 301 -27.83 -10.41 -6.40
CA SER A 301 -28.29 -11.77 -6.74
C SER A 301 -27.21 -12.80 -6.43
N ASN A 302 -27.60 -14.07 -6.20
CA ASN A 302 -26.64 -15.14 -5.94
C ASN A 302 -25.63 -15.29 -7.10
N SER A 303 -26.06 -15.17 -8.36
CA SER A 303 -25.14 -15.23 -9.51
C SER A 303 -24.07 -14.14 -9.51
N MET A 304 -24.40 -12.95 -8.99
CA MET A 304 -23.44 -11.85 -8.87
C MET A 304 -22.45 -12.14 -7.74
N LEU A 305 -22.95 -12.62 -6.60
CA LEU A 305 -22.10 -13.00 -5.47
C LEU A 305 -21.15 -14.14 -5.85
N ASP A 306 -21.63 -15.15 -6.58
CA ASP A 306 -20.79 -16.25 -7.09
C ASP A 306 -19.67 -15.74 -7.98
N HIS A 307 -19.98 -14.82 -8.90
CA HIS A 307 -18.94 -14.21 -9.75
C HIS A 307 -17.94 -13.41 -8.92
N CYS A 308 -18.39 -12.61 -7.96
CA CYS A 308 -17.51 -11.84 -7.08
C CYS A 308 -16.61 -12.74 -6.21
N ARG A 309 -17.11 -13.90 -5.75
CA ARG A 309 -16.29 -14.90 -5.05
C ARG A 309 -15.22 -15.50 -5.96
N ILE A 310 -15.53 -15.76 -7.24
CA ILE A 310 -14.54 -16.22 -8.23
C ILE A 310 -13.43 -15.18 -8.39
N LEU A 311 -13.79 -13.89 -8.54
CA LEU A 311 -12.80 -12.80 -8.63
C LEU A 311 -11.86 -12.78 -7.41
N TYR A 312 -12.41 -12.96 -6.20
CA TYR A 312 -11.60 -13.04 -4.97
C TYR A 312 -10.71 -14.30 -4.93
N VAL A 313 -11.24 -15.47 -5.27
CA VAL A 313 -10.49 -16.74 -5.28
C VAL A 313 -9.37 -16.73 -6.33
N ASP A 314 -9.58 -16.06 -7.45
CA ASP A 314 -8.55 -15.93 -8.48
C ASP A 314 -7.36 -15.09 -7.99
N GLU A 315 -7.58 -14.10 -7.11
CA GLU A 315 -6.48 -13.42 -6.41
C GLU A 315 -5.71 -14.34 -5.48
N ILE A 316 -6.40 -15.19 -4.71
CA ILE A 316 -5.76 -16.17 -3.82
C ILE A 316 -4.85 -17.09 -4.62
N LYS A 317 -5.33 -17.61 -5.75
CA LYS A 317 -4.54 -18.44 -6.66
C LYS A 317 -3.34 -17.69 -7.23
N ARG A 318 -3.53 -16.42 -7.65
CA ARG A 318 -2.44 -15.60 -8.22
C ARG A 318 -1.33 -15.36 -7.20
N HIS A 319 -1.70 -15.10 -5.95
CA HIS A 319 -0.75 -14.90 -4.84
C HIS A 319 -0.20 -16.22 -4.27
N ARG A 320 -0.67 -17.37 -4.78
CA ARG A 320 -0.24 -18.72 -4.36
C ARG A 320 -0.39 -18.93 -2.86
N VAL A 321 -1.55 -18.59 -2.32
CA VAL A 321 -1.89 -18.70 -0.90
C VAL A 321 -2.82 -19.91 -0.68
N PRO A 322 -2.31 -21.12 -0.40
CA PRO A 322 -3.12 -22.33 -0.25
C PRO A 322 -3.72 -22.54 1.15
N GLU A 323 -3.44 -21.64 2.09
CA GLU A 323 -3.74 -21.83 3.51
C GLU A 323 -5.25 -21.82 3.84
N GLU A 324 -5.61 -22.48 4.94
CA GLU A 324 -7.01 -22.60 5.40
C GLU A 324 -7.59 -21.27 5.89
N VAL A 325 -6.75 -20.38 6.39
CA VAL A 325 -7.12 -19.03 6.83
C VAL A 325 -6.38 -18.04 5.93
N VAL A 326 -7.12 -17.20 5.23
CA VAL A 326 -6.54 -16.26 4.26
C VAL A 326 -6.81 -14.83 4.71
N ILE A 327 -5.75 -14.15 5.12
CA ILE A 327 -5.80 -12.74 5.51
C ILE A 327 -5.78 -11.86 4.26
N ASN A 328 -6.71 -10.93 4.17
CA ASN A 328 -6.59 -9.72 3.37
C ASN A 328 -6.47 -8.53 4.34
N LYS A 329 -5.26 -8.02 4.49
CA LYS A 329 -4.96 -6.89 5.37
C LYS A 329 -4.95 -5.64 4.53
N LEU A 330 -6.08 -4.94 4.48
CA LEU A 330 -6.18 -3.62 3.89
C LEU A 330 -7.04 -2.75 4.83
N PRO A 331 -6.44 -1.76 5.53
CA PRO A 331 -7.15 -0.99 6.55
C PRO A 331 -8.50 -0.45 6.07
N ALA A 332 -8.53 0.09 4.85
CA ALA A 332 -9.70 0.69 4.21
C ALA A 332 -10.87 -0.29 3.92
N ASN A 333 -10.68 -1.61 4.05
CA ASN A 333 -11.78 -2.58 3.88
C ASN A 333 -12.90 -2.42 4.93
N PHE A 334 -12.72 -1.59 5.97
CA PHE A 334 -13.81 -1.18 6.87
C PHE A 334 -15.00 -0.58 6.12
N GLN A 335 -14.78 0.03 4.95
CA GLN A 335 -15.84 0.60 4.10
C GLN A 335 -16.70 -0.47 3.43
N ASN A 336 -16.16 -1.68 3.28
CA ASN A 336 -16.74 -2.77 2.50
C ASN A 336 -17.37 -3.88 3.36
N LEU A 337 -17.47 -3.72 4.69
CA LEU A 337 -17.87 -4.80 5.59
C LEU A 337 -19.26 -5.39 5.27
N GLY A 338 -20.22 -4.55 4.86
CA GLY A 338 -21.54 -5.02 4.42
C GLY A 338 -21.47 -5.94 3.19
N LEU A 339 -20.67 -5.56 2.18
CA LEU A 339 -20.43 -6.38 1.00
C LEU A 339 -19.65 -7.67 1.33
N ILE A 340 -18.59 -7.56 2.15
CA ILE A 340 -17.81 -8.70 2.63
C ILE A 340 -18.72 -9.73 3.31
N HIS A 341 -19.63 -9.29 4.18
CA HIS A 341 -20.59 -10.17 4.85
C HIS A 341 -21.52 -10.90 3.87
N LYS A 342 -21.94 -10.25 2.77
CA LYS A 342 -22.77 -10.91 1.74
C LYS A 342 -21.98 -11.87 0.85
N LEU A 343 -20.71 -11.56 0.58
CA LEU A 343 -19.83 -12.47 -0.17
C LEU A 343 -19.48 -13.70 0.66
N PHE A 344 -19.13 -13.49 1.92
CA PHE A 344 -18.58 -14.50 2.82
C PHE A 344 -19.22 -14.39 4.20
N PRO A 345 -20.35 -15.08 4.43
CA PRO A 345 -21.03 -15.06 5.73
C PRO A 345 -20.17 -15.58 6.90
N GLU A 346 -19.14 -16.37 6.61
CA GLU A 346 -18.17 -16.91 7.56
C GLU A 346 -16.92 -16.03 7.77
N ALA A 347 -16.82 -14.90 7.06
CA ALA A 347 -15.67 -14.02 7.14
C ALA A 347 -15.44 -13.50 8.56
N ARG A 348 -14.16 -13.39 8.93
CA ARG A 348 -13.71 -12.88 10.22
C ARG A 348 -13.05 -11.53 10.04
N ILE A 349 -13.50 -10.53 10.78
CA ILE A 349 -12.98 -9.17 10.72
C ILE A 349 -12.20 -8.92 12.00
N ILE A 350 -10.92 -8.57 11.89
CA ILE A 350 -10.13 -8.06 13.00
C ILE A 350 -10.02 -6.55 12.83
N HIS A 351 -10.66 -5.81 13.71
CA HIS A 351 -10.60 -4.35 13.75
C HIS A 351 -9.48 -3.90 14.70
N LEU A 352 -8.48 -3.21 14.17
CA LEU A 352 -7.42 -2.62 14.98
C LEU A 352 -7.70 -1.17 15.34
N THR A 353 -7.53 -0.87 16.63
CA THR A 353 -7.56 0.48 17.18
C THR A 353 -6.19 0.85 17.76
N ARG A 354 -5.95 2.15 17.91
CA ARG A 354 -4.75 2.70 18.55
C ARG A 354 -5.08 4.09 19.07
N ASN A 355 -4.32 4.60 20.04
CA ASN A 355 -4.42 6.00 20.46
C ASN A 355 -4.44 6.95 19.25
N LEU A 356 -5.39 7.90 19.25
CA LEU A 356 -5.63 8.80 18.12
C LEU A 356 -4.40 9.66 17.81
N ASN A 357 -3.81 10.30 18.80
CA ASN A 357 -2.62 11.16 18.64
C ASN A 357 -1.41 10.35 18.16
N ALA A 358 -1.21 9.15 18.71
CA ALA A 358 -0.15 8.25 18.27
C ALA A 358 -0.32 7.82 16.80
N THR A 359 -1.56 7.58 16.37
CA THR A 359 -1.88 7.20 14.99
C THR A 359 -1.73 8.40 14.05
N ALA A 360 -2.31 9.54 14.41
CA ALA A 360 -2.22 10.81 13.69
C ALA A 360 -0.77 11.21 13.46
N TRP A 361 0.06 11.22 14.51
CA TRP A 361 1.49 11.50 14.38
C TRP A 361 2.20 10.47 13.50
N SER A 362 1.86 9.18 13.64
CA SER A 362 2.49 8.16 12.80
C SER A 362 2.11 8.28 11.33
N VAL A 363 0.94 8.82 11.00
CA VAL A 363 0.56 9.15 9.62
C VAL A 363 1.30 10.41 9.18
N TYR A 364 1.13 11.51 9.91
CA TYR A 364 1.70 12.83 9.61
C TYR A 364 3.24 12.89 9.52
N SER A 365 3.97 12.00 10.21
CA SER A 365 5.44 11.96 10.20
C SER A 365 6.03 11.02 9.14
N ASN A 366 5.21 10.49 8.21
CA ASN A 366 5.66 9.61 7.15
C ASN A 366 5.10 10.03 5.79
N HIS A 367 5.92 9.84 4.75
CA HIS A 367 5.52 10.16 3.38
C HIS A 367 4.65 9.04 2.81
N PHE A 368 3.42 9.38 2.44
CA PHE A 368 2.54 8.54 1.63
C PHE A 368 2.65 8.96 0.17
N ALA A 369 2.60 7.99 -0.76
CA ALA A 369 2.73 8.29 -2.19
C ALA A 369 1.52 9.05 -2.74
N GLU A 370 0.34 8.80 -2.15
CA GLU A 370 -0.91 9.48 -2.47
C GLU A 370 -1.04 10.78 -1.66
N SER A 371 -1.61 11.81 -2.28
CA SER A 371 -1.85 13.13 -1.66
C SER A 371 -3.27 13.22 -1.08
N GLU A 372 -3.71 12.22 -0.33
CA GLU A 372 -5.03 12.26 0.33
C GLU A 372 -4.97 13.17 1.58
N PRO A 373 -5.97 14.05 1.81
CA PRO A 373 -5.89 15.11 2.81
C PRO A 373 -5.68 14.58 4.23
N TYR A 374 -6.26 13.44 4.58
CA TYR A 374 -6.11 12.80 5.89
C TYR A 374 -4.77 12.08 6.08
N PHE A 375 -3.92 11.95 5.05
CA PHE A 375 -2.54 11.52 5.24
C PHE A 375 -1.61 12.66 5.62
N CYS A 376 -1.96 13.89 5.25
CA CYS A 376 -1.07 15.04 5.38
C CYS A 376 -1.64 16.21 6.19
N SER A 377 -2.81 16.09 6.79
CA SER A 377 -3.36 17.09 7.72
C SER A 377 -3.94 16.43 8.95
N LEU A 378 -3.58 16.94 10.12
CA LEU A 378 -4.01 16.39 11.41
C LEU A 378 -5.50 16.63 11.68
N SER A 379 -6.06 17.77 11.26
CA SER A 379 -7.50 18.05 11.37
C SER A 379 -8.32 17.20 10.40
N GLU A 380 -7.82 17.03 9.16
CA GLU A 380 -8.41 16.13 8.17
C GLU A 380 -8.38 14.67 8.65
N PHE A 381 -7.25 14.24 9.23
CA PHE A 381 -7.12 12.90 9.82
C PHE A 381 -8.11 12.68 10.96
N ALA A 382 -8.30 13.66 11.85
CA ALA A 382 -9.26 13.55 12.95
C ALA A 382 -10.70 13.36 12.44
N LEU A 383 -11.09 14.07 11.37
CA LEU A 383 -12.39 13.89 10.75
C LEU A 383 -12.55 12.51 10.13
N TYR A 384 -11.52 12.01 9.43
CA TYR A 384 -11.51 10.66 8.86
C TYR A 384 -11.61 9.58 9.94
N ALA A 385 -10.86 9.74 11.02
CA ALA A 385 -10.87 8.84 12.17
C ALA A 385 -12.24 8.77 12.84
N GLN A 386 -12.92 9.92 12.98
CA GLN A 386 -14.28 9.97 13.51
C GLN A 386 -15.26 9.23 12.59
N ALA A 387 -15.23 9.50 11.28
CA ALA A 387 -16.10 8.82 10.31
C ALA A 387 -15.88 7.29 10.28
N GLN A 388 -14.62 6.85 10.37
CA GLN A 388 -14.28 5.43 10.48
C GLN A 388 -14.82 4.80 11.77
N SER A 389 -14.67 5.49 12.92
CA SER A 389 -15.19 5.03 14.21
C SER A 389 -16.72 4.91 14.20
N ASP A 390 -17.41 5.89 13.60
CA ASP A 390 -18.87 5.87 13.47
C ASP A 390 -19.34 4.72 12.57
N LEU A 391 -18.63 4.48 11.46
CA LEU A 391 -18.95 3.39 10.55
C LEU A 391 -18.69 2.01 11.19
N MET A 392 -17.59 1.85 11.93
CA MET A 392 -17.34 0.62 12.70
C MET A 392 -18.36 0.41 13.81
N SER A 393 -18.81 1.48 14.47
CA SER A 393 -19.87 1.41 15.47
C SER A 393 -21.20 0.95 14.86
N HIS A 394 -21.52 1.40 13.65
CA HIS A 394 -22.66 0.91 12.86
C HIS A 394 -22.55 -0.59 12.57
N PHE A 395 -21.44 -1.05 11.99
CA PHE A 395 -21.28 -2.47 11.65
C PHE A 395 -21.25 -3.38 12.88
N ASN A 396 -20.67 -2.94 13.99
CA ASN A 396 -20.70 -3.68 15.26
C ASN A 396 -22.12 -3.91 15.80
N GLN A 397 -23.14 -3.17 15.38
CA GLN A 397 -24.52 -3.46 15.77
C GLN A 397 -25.04 -4.74 15.12
N PHE A 398 -24.61 -5.03 13.89
CA PHE A 398 -25.10 -6.15 13.06
C PHE A 398 -24.16 -7.35 13.02
N MET A 399 -22.84 -7.13 13.12
CA MET A 399 -21.79 -8.14 12.90
C MET A 399 -21.02 -8.52 14.19
N LYS A 400 -21.68 -8.51 15.35
CA LYS A 400 -21.05 -8.71 16.67
C LYS A 400 -20.22 -9.99 16.82
N ARG A 401 -20.58 -11.05 16.10
CA ARG A 401 -19.88 -12.34 16.15
C ARG A 401 -18.74 -12.46 15.15
N ASP A 402 -18.69 -11.54 14.20
CA ASP A 402 -17.81 -11.58 13.04
C ASP A 402 -16.72 -10.50 13.13
N ILE A 403 -16.82 -9.57 14.10
CA ILE A 403 -15.82 -8.53 14.36
C ILE A 403 -15.16 -8.76 15.73
N PHE A 404 -13.83 -8.89 15.73
CA PHE A 404 -12.99 -8.86 16.91
C PHE A 404 -12.19 -7.55 16.93
N THR A 405 -12.31 -6.76 18.01
CA THR A 405 -11.55 -5.51 18.16
C THR A 405 -10.35 -5.73 19.07
N LEU A 406 -9.16 -5.33 18.60
CA LEU A 406 -7.90 -5.38 19.36
C LEU A 406 -7.22 -4.02 19.29
N SER A 407 -6.75 -3.50 20.42
CA SER A 407 -5.93 -2.28 20.39
C SER A 407 -4.45 -2.61 20.21
N TYR A 408 -3.74 -1.71 19.54
CA TYR A 408 -2.29 -1.77 19.39
C TYR A 408 -1.59 -1.81 20.75
N GLU A 409 -2.06 -1.01 21.70
CA GLU A 409 -1.52 -0.96 23.07
C GLU A 409 -1.64 -2.31 23.77
N GLN A 410 -2.77 -3.02 23.60
CA GLN A 410 -2.94 -4.38 24.13
C GLN A 410 -1.99 -5.36 23.45
N LEU A 411 -1.87 -5.30 22.12
CA LEU A 411 -0.98 -6.18 21.36
C LEU A 411 0.48 -6.02 21.79
N ILE A 412 0.93 -4.80 22.09
CA ILE A 412 2.30 -4.54 22.53
C ILE A 412 2.51 -4.94 24.00
N ALA A 413 1.53 -4.70 24.88
CA ALA A 413 1.66 -4.96 26.31
C ALA A 413 1.57 -6.46 26.65
N GLU A 414 0.67 -7.20 25.99
CA GLU A 414 0.41 -8.62 26.25
C GLU A 414 0.39 -9.45 24.95
N PRO A 415 1.48 -9.48 24.15
CA PRO A 415 1.45 -10.02 22.78
C PRO A 415 0.99 -11.47 22.69
N GLU A 416 1.49 -12.35 23.56
CA GLU A 416 1.08 -13.77 23.56
C GLU A 416 -0.43 -13.92 23.80
N LYS A 417 -0.98 -13.16 24.74
CA LYS A 417 -2.40 -13.18 25.09
C LYS A 417 -3.25 -12.65 23.93
N SER A 418 -2.87 -11.53 23.34
CA SER A 418 -3.55 -10.96 22.18
C SER A 418 -3.56 -11.91 20.98
N ILE A 419 -2.44 -12.59 20.70
CA ILE A 419 -2.36 -13.58 19.62
C ILE A 419 -3.21 -14.81 19.93
N LYS A 420 -3.20 -15.33 21.15
CA LYS A 420 -4.11 -16.43 21.55
C LYS A 420 -5.58 -16.07 21.35
N GLN A 421 -5.98 -14.85 21.69
CA GLN A 421 -7.34 -14.36 21.48
C GLN A 421 -7.68 -14.26 19.98
N CYS A 422 -6.77 -13.71 19.17
CA CYS A 422 -6.95 -13.63 17.73
C CYS A 422 -7.09 -15.03 17.11
N LEU A 423 -6.17 -15.95 17.40
CA LEU A 423 -6.20 -17.30 16.85
C LEU A 423 -7.45 -18.07 17.31
N SER A 424 -7.88 -17.92 18.57
CA SER A 424 -9.14 -18.48 19.04
C SER A 424 -10.34 -17.93 18.28
N PHE A 425 -10.36 -16.64 17.96
CA PHE A 425 -11.41 -16.03 17.14
C PHE A 425 -11.39 -16.54 15.68
N LEU A 426 -10.22 -16.92 15.18
CA LEU A 426 -10.01 -17.55 13.88
C LEU A 426 -10.14 -19.08 13.89
N TYR A 427 -10.53 -19.68 15.03
CA TYR A 427 -10.61 -21.13 15.24
C TYR A 427 -9.29 -21.89 15.04
N GLN A 428 -8.16 -21.22 15.27
CA GLN A 428 -6.82 -21.77 15.21
C GLN A 428 -6.23 -21.98 16.60
N LYS A 429 -5.30 -22.93 16.72
CA LYS A 429 -4.53 -23.14 17.95
C LYS A 429 -3.38 -22.13 18.01
N TYR A 430 -2.84 -21.93 19.21
CA TYR A 430 -1.66 -21.08 19.36
C TYR A 430 -0.39 -21.80 18.89
N GLU A 431 0.41 -21.12 18.08
CA GLU A 431 1.77 -21.53 17.69
C GLU A 431 2.77 -20.46 18.16
N PRO A 432 3.85 -20.84 18.89
CA PRO A 432 4.82 -19.88 19.43
C PRO A 432 5.58 -19.09 18.34
N GLU A 433 5.67 -19.64 17.13
CA GLU A 433 6.27 -19.02 15.95
C GLU A 433 5.62 -17.66 15.63
N CYS A 434 4.36 -17.43 16.02
CA CYS A 434 3.69 -16.12 15.89
C CYS A 434 4.44 -14.97 16.58
N LEU A 435 5.17 -15.25 17.67
CA LEU A 435 5.98 -14.24 18.36
C LEU A 435 7.39 -14.09 17.76
N GLU A 436 7.77 -14.99 16.86
CA GLU A 436 9.06 -14.97 16.15
C GLU A 436 8.97 -14.30 14.78
N PHE A 437 7.90 -13.54 14.50
CA PHE A 437 7.64 -12.87 13.22
C PHE A 437 8.83 -12.10 12.63
N HIS A 438 9.65 -11.49 13.47
CA HIS A 438 10.83 -10.71 13.08
C HIS A 438 11.92 -11.55 12.41
N LYS A 439 11.90 -12.89 12.57
CA LYS A 439 12.80 -13.82 11.88
C LYS A 439 12.33 -14.17 10.46
N SER A 440 11.10 -13.81 10.10
CA SER A 440 10.54 -14.06 8.76
C SER A 440 11.37 -13.39 7.66
N LYS A 441 11.59 -14.12 6.57
CA LYS A 441 12.22 -13.62 5.34
C LYS A 441 11.20 -13.33 4.22
N LYS A 442 9.90 -13.47 4.50
CA LYS A 442 8.83 -13.11 3.56
C LYS A 442 8.84 -11.58 3.34
N PRO A 443 8.58 -11.06 2.13
CA PRO A 443 8.63 -9.63 1.85
C PRO A 443 7.56 -8.85 2.62
N VAL A 444 7.85 -7.58 2.92
CA VAL A 444 6.91 -6.64 3.53
C VAL A 444 7.01 -5.30 2.80
N HIS A 445 5.91 -4.86 2.20
CA HIS A 445 5.86 -3.67 1.32
C HIS A 445 5.30 -2.41 2.01
N THR A 446 4.99 -2.46 3.31
CA THR A 446 4.39 -1.33 4.02
C THR A 446 5.45 -0.39 4.60
N LEU A 447 5.04 0.82 4.99
CA LEU A 447 5.88 1.77 5.74
C LEU A 447 6.41 1.21 7.08
N SER A 448 5.91 0.05 7.53
CA SER A 448 6.37 -0.63 8.75
C SER A 448 7.45 -1.69 8.46
N LYS A 449 7.91 -1.84 7.21
CA LYS A 449 8.82 -2.92 6.78
C LYS A 449 10.09 -3.06 7.63
N ALA A 450 10.74 -1.95 7.99
CA ALA A 450 11.91 -2.01 8.87
C ALA A 450 11.56 -2.31 10.35
N GLN A 451 10.38 -1.88 10.81
CA GLN A 451 9.94 -2.08 12.19
C GLN A 451 9.62 -3.56 12.47
N VAL A 452 8.95 -4.24 11.55
CA VAL A 452 8.53 -5.64 11.73
C VAL A 452 9.67 -6.66 11.62
N ARG A 453 10.88 -6.21 11.25
CA ARG A 453 12.12 -7.01 11.29
C ARG A 453 12.84 -6.96 12.64
N LYS A 454 12.26 -6.28 13.63
CA LYS A 454 12.77 -6.19 14.99
C LYS A 454 11.77 -6.83 15.95
N PRO A 455 12.23 -7.35 17.11
CA PRO A 455 11.33 -7.75 18.19
C PRO A 455 10.37 -6.61 18.58
N ILE A 456 9.26 -6.97 19.22
CA ILE A 456 8.28 -6.01 19.72
C ILE A 456 8.96 -4.96 20.58
N SER A 457 8.62 -3.69 20.34
CA SER A 457 9.15 -2.55 21.06
C SER A 457 8.03 -1.63 21.51
N THR A 458 8.16 -1.08 22.71
CA THR A 458 7.26 -0.06 23.26
C THR A 458 7.58 1.35 22.75
N GLN A 459 8.73 1.57 22.12
CA GLN A 459 9.13 2.91 21.62
C GLN A 459 8.07 3.63 20.77
N PRO A 460 7.30 2.95 19.88
CA PRO A 460 6.25 3.62 19.11
C PRO A 460 5.10 4.19 19.95
N LEU A 461 4.96 3.80 21.22
CA LEU A 461 3.92 4.30 22.13
C LEU A 461 4.24 5.69 22.67
N GLU A 462 5.52 6.05 22.75
CA GLU A 462 5.98 7.29 23.41
C GLU A 462 6.41 8.38 22.42
N LYS A 463 6.78 8.01 21.18
CA LYS A 463 7.39 8.94 20.21
C LYS A 463 6.55 10.19 19.92
N TRP A 464 5.23 10.03 19.84
CA TRP A 464 4.30 11.12 19.52
C TRP A 464 4.16 12.14 20.66
N GLN A 465 4.43 11.76 21.92
CA GLN A 465 4.28 12.63 23.09
C GLN A 465 5.20 13.86 23.01
N ARG A 466 6.33 13.74 22.32
CA ARG A 466 7.24 14.88 22.06
C ARG A 466 6.59 15.99 21.23
N TYR A 467 5.58 15.64 20.44
CA TYR A 467 4.85 16.53 19.55
C TYR A 467 3.40 16.72 20.01
N GLU A 468 3.05 16.29 21.23
CA GLU A 468 1.67 16.30 21.75
C GLU A 468 1.02 17.68 21.63
N ALA A 469 1.69 18.73 22.12
CA ALA A 469 1.17 20.10 22.03
C ALA A 469 0.95 20.58 20.58
N PHE A 470 1.81 20.17 19.65
CA PHE A 470 1.64 20.47 18.22
C PHE A 470 0.46 19.69 17.64
N ILE A 471 0.36 18.39 17.94
CA ILE A 471 -0.70 17.52 17.45
C ILE A 471 -2.07 18.02 17.91
N GLU A 472 -2.23 18.27 19.21
CA GLU A 472 -3.48 18.76 19.78
C GLU A 472 -3.90 20.10 19.18
N LYS A 473 -2.94 21.04 19.05
CA LYS A 473 -3.18 22.34 18.42
C LYS A 473 -3.67 22.19 16.99
N MET A 474 -3.03 21.33 16.18
CA MET A 474 -3.36 21.16 14.77
C MET A 474 -4.66 20.36 14.56
N ILE A 475 -4.97 19.38 15.41
CA ILE A 475 -6.26 18.67 15.38
C ILE A 475 -7.42 19.63 15.70
N ALA A 476 -7.22 20.53 16.66
CA ALA A 476 -8.24 21.50 17.06
C ALA A 476 -8.45 22.65 16.05
N GLN A 477 -7.58 22.80 15.05
CA GLN A 477 -7.77 23.84 14.03
C GLN A 477 -9.00 23.55 13.17
N PRO A 478 -9.88 24.54 12.95
CA PRO A 478 -10.96 24.39 12.00
C PRO A 478 -10.36 24.14 10.61
N GLN A 479 -11.05 23.32 9.81
CA GLN A 479 -10.66 23.08 8.43
C GLN A 479 -10.57 24.44 7.72
N SER A 480 -9.46 24.72 7.06
CA SER A 480 -9.34 25.93 6.27
C SER A 480 -10.33 25.81 5.10
N ASP A 481 -11.19 26.83 4.93
CA ASP A 481 -12.04 27.03 3.76
C ASP A 481 -11.17 27.35 2.52
N GLN A 482 -10.25 26.46 2.17
CA GLN A 482 -9.65 26.47 0.85
C GLN A 482 -10.56 25.60 -0.02
N THR A 483 -11.61 26.25 -0.52
CA THR A 483 -12.38 25.77 -1.66
C THR A 483 -11.41 25.27 -2.72
N THR A 484 -11.62 24.03 -3.16
CA THR A 484 -10.94 23.42 -4.30
C THR A 484 -10.93 24.44 -5.44
N PRO A 485 -9.77 24.80 -6.04
CA PRO A 485 -9.79 25.56 -7.27
C PRO A 485 -10.58 24.72 -8.28
N ALA A 486 -11.73 25.25 -8.72
CA ALA A 486 -12.50 24.63 -9.78
C ALA A 486 -11.58 24.39 -10.98
N ASN A 487 -11.56 23.13 -11.46
CA ASN A 487 -10.91 22.62 -12.66
C ASN A 487 -10.42 23.69 -13.65
N LEU A 488 -9.11 23.66 -13.96
CA LEU A 488 -8.55 24.19 -15.20
C LEU A 488 -8.17 23.02 -16.12
#